data_AF-A0A8J2KKN5-F1
#
_entry.id   AF-A0A8J2KKN5-F1
#
_cell.length_a   1.000
_cell.length_b   1.000
_cell.length_c   1.000
_cell.angle_alpha   90.00
_cell.angle_beta   90.00
_cell.angle_gamma   90.00
#
_symmetry.space_group_name_H-M   'P 1'
#
loop_
_entity.id
_entity.type
_entity.pdbx_description
1 polymer ?
#
loop_
_entity_poly.entity_id
_entity_poly.type
_entity_poly.pdbx_seq_one_letter_code
_entity_poly.pdbx_strand_id
1 'polypeptide(L)'
;GQSLFATAGWKPWRITGLDPARPMFEGEPPDETIDPQDGEYVEIFHTSGGKLGVWNPHGHVDIYVNKGHSPQPGCELEYFRNSELVIST
;
A
#
# COMPACT_ATOMS: atom_id res chain seq x y z
N GLY A 1 -11.68 -6.76 -0.30
CA GLY A 1 -12.27 -7.37 0.91
C GLY A 1 -13.55 -8.13 0.64
N GLN A 2 -14.14 -7.98 -0.55
CA GLN A 2 -15.44 -8.55 -0.91
C GLN A 2 -15.56 -10.08 -0.77
N SER A 3 -14.47 -10.82 -1.00
CA SER A 3 -14.43 -12.27 -0.79
C SER A 3 -14.67 -12.68 0.68
N LEU A 4 -14.32 -11.82 1.65
CA LEU A 4 -14.60 -12.07 3.07
C LEU A 4 -16.09 -11.98 3.37
N PHE A 5 -16.82 -11.02 2.77
CA PHE A 5 -18.29 -10.97 2.92
C PHE A 5 -18.97 -12.21 2.35
N ALA A 6 -18.56 -12.60 1.14
CA ALA A 6 -19.14 -13.75 0.46
C ALA A 6 -18.95 -15.05 1.26
N THR A 7 -17.85 -15.14 2.02
CA THR A 7 -17.53 -16.33 2.83
C THR A 7 -18.12 -16.28 4.23
N ALA A 8 -18.09 -15.11 4.89
CA ALA A 8 -18.46 -14.97 6.30
C ALA A 8 -19.93 -14.58 6.52
N GLY A 9 -20.58 -13.99 5.53
CA GLY A 9 -21.97 -13.50 5.62
C GLY A 9 -22.15 -12.22 6.44
N TRP A 10 -21.06 -11.59 6.89
CA TRP A 10 -21.06 -10.33 7.63
C TRP A 10 -19.92 -9.42 7.19
N LYS A 11 -20.11 -8.11 7.44
CA LYS A 11 -19.17 -7.07 7.08
C LYS A 11 -18.12 -6.84 8.15
N PRO A 12 -16.80 -6.94 7.87
CA PRO A 12 -15.81 -6.74 8.90
C PRO A 12 -15.86 -5.31 9.38
N TRP A 13 -15.80 -5.15 10.70
CA TRP A 13 -15.77 -3.84 11.34
C TRP A 13 -14.57 -3.00 10.86
N ARG A 14 -13.40 -3.62 10.70
CA ARG A 14 -12.18 -2.91 10.29
C ARG A 14 -11.37 -3.72 9.30
N ILE A 15 -10.86 -3.04 8.28
CA ILE A 15 -9.80 -3.50 7.40
C ILE A 15 -8.67 -2.47 7.43
N THR A 16 -7.43 -2.95 7.50
CA THR A 16 -6.23 -2.11 7.40
C THR A 16 -5.44 -2.59 6.19
N GLY A 17 -5.37 -1.76 5.14
CA GLY A 17 -4.54 -2.00 3.96
C GLY A 17 -3.12 -1.51 4.20
N LEU A 18 -2.13 -2.39 4.09
CA LEU A 18 -0.72 -2.04 4.24
C LEU A 18 -0.08 -1.99 2.85
N ASP A 19 0.05 -0.78 2.32
CA ASP A 19 0.66 -0.46 1.02
C ASP A 19 0.11 -1.33 -0.13
N PRO A 20 -1.19 -1.19 -0.47
CA PRO A 20 -1.86 -2.07 -1.43
C PRO A 20 -1.14 -2.06 -2.78
N ALA A 21 -0.93 -3.24 -3.35
CA ALA A 21 -0.18 -3.41 -4.58
C ALA A 21 -0.78 -2.59 -5.73
N ARG A 22 0.08 -1.92 -6.50
CA ARG A 22 -0.27 -1.21 -7.73
C ARG A 22 -0.39 -2.12 -8.95
N PRO A 23 0.61 -2.99 -9.24
CA PRO A 23 0.56 -3.84 -10.43
C PRO A 23 -0.66 -4.74 -10.36
N MET A 24 -1.42 -4.82 -11.45
CA MET A 24 -2.66 -5.61 -11.56
C MET A 24 -3.87 -5.09 -10.78
N PHE A 25 -3.77 -3.98 -10.04
CA PHE A 25 -4.88 -3.46 -9.23
C PHE A 25 -5.15 -1.96 -9.45
N GLU A 26 -4.16 -1.19 -9.88
CA GLU A 26 -4.37 0.25 -10.15
C GLU A 26 -5.26 0.45 -11.39
N GLY A 27 -6.42 1.08 -11.19
CA GLY A 27 -7.42 1.30 -12.24
C GLY A 27 -8.43 0.18 -12.41
N GLU A 28 -8.26 -0.94 -11.69
CA GLU A 28 -9.26 -2.01 -11.62
C GLU A 28 -10.49 -1.56 -10.82
N PRO A 29 -11.66 -2.18 -11.05
CA PRO A 29 -12.90 -1.76 -10.42
C PRO A 29 -12.89 -2.04 -8.90
N PRO A 30 -13.79 -1.36 -8.13
CA PRO A 30 -13.85 -1.48 -6.66
C PRO A 30 -14.06 -2.90 -6.12
N ASP A 31 -14.57 -3.82 -6.93
CA ASP A 31 -14.78 -5.22 -6.60
C ASP A 31 -13.54 -6.10 -6.73
N GLU A 32 -12.54 -5.64 -7.47
CA GLU A 32 -11.27 -6.34 -7.65
C GLU A 32 -10.13 -5.72 -6.83
N THR A 33 -10.38 -4.61 -6.15
CA THR A 33 -9.40 -3.88 -5.35
C THR A 33 -9.82 -3.79 -3.87
N ILE A 34 -8.95 -3.23 -3.03
CA ILE A 34 -9.38 -2.78 -1.70
C ILE A 34 -10.17 -1.48 -1.86
N ASP A 35 -11.35 -1.42 -1.26
CA ASP A 35 -12.28 -0.30 -1.38
C ASP A 35 -12.92 0.02 -0.01
N PRO A 36 -13.36 1.27 0.27
CA PRO A 36 -14.03 1.60 1.53
C PRO A 36 -15.28 0.74 1.79
N GLN A 37 -15.94 0.24 0.74
CA GLN A 37 -17.09 -0.64 0.87
C GLN A 37 -16.74 -2.02 1.43
N ASP A 38 -15.46 -2.38 1.55
CA ASP A 38 -15.01 -3.67 2.08
C ASP A 38 -15.11 -3.82 3.60
N GLY A 39 -15.30 -2.75 4.36
CA GLY A 39 -15.43 -2.79 5.83
C GLY A 39 -16.30 -1.66 6.37
N GLU A 40 -16.73 -1.74 7.63
CA GLU A 40 -17.36 -0.58 8.30
C GLU A 40 -16.35 0.58 8.43
N TYR A 41 -15.08 0.24 8.58
CA TYR A 41 -13.96 1.16 8.53
C TYR A 41 -12.80 0.51 7.78
N VAL A 42 -12.19 1.27 6.88
CA VAL A 42 -11.07 0.84 6.03
C VAL A 42 -10.04 1.94 6.08
N GLU A 43 -8.85 1.64 6.53
CA GLU A 43 -7.74 2.60 6.51
C GLU A 43 -6.58 2.01 5.72
N ILE A 44 -5.81 2.88 5.08
CA ILE A 44 -4.71 2.46 4.23
C ILE A 44 -3.45 3.21 4.61
N PHE A 45 -2.35 2.48 4.71
CA PHE A 45 -1.03 3.05 4.90
C PHE A 45 -0.25 2.95 3.60
N HIS A 46 0.01 4.09 2.98
CA HIS A 46 0.84 4.20 1.78
C HIS A 46 2.30 4.38 2.21
N THR A 47 3.18 3.50 1.73
CA THR A 47 4.64 3.57 1.98
C THR A 47 5.46 3.52 0.70
N SER A 48 4.89 3.03 -0.40
CA SER A 48 5.53 2.98 -1.71
C SER A 48 4.62 3.43 -2.85
N GLY A 49 3.68 4.32 -2.54
CA GLY A 49 2.69 4.86 -3.46
C GLY A 49 3.30 5.44 -4.73
N GLY A 50 2.76 5.03 -5.87
CA GLY A 50 3.24 5.40 -7.21
C GLY A 50 4.44 4.58 -7.70
N LYS A 51 5.01 3.69 -6.87
CA LYS A 51 6.10 2.78 -7.26
C LYS A 51 5.62 1.33 -7.25
N LEU A 52 5.44 0.74 -6.07
CA LEU A 52 4.93 -0.63 -5.88
C LEU A 52 3.53 -0.63 -5.30
N GLY A 53 3.21 0.34 -4.44
CA GLY A 53 1.87 0.58 -3.91
C GLY A 53 1.06 1.54 -4.78
N VAL A 54 -0.27 1.43 -4.74
CA VAL A 54 -1.19 2.41 -5.35
C VAL A 54 -0.97 3.80 -4.73
N TRP A 55 -1.20 4.86 -5.50
CA TRP A 55 -1.11 6.23 -4.96
C TRP A 55 -2.47 6.81 -4.56
N ASN A 56 -3.50 6.46 -5.33
CA ASN A 56 -4.85 6.98 -5.13
C ASN A 56 -5.42 6.50 -3.78
N PRO A 57 -6.34 7.28 -3.18
CA PRO A 57 -6.99 6.87 -1.95
C PRO A 57 -7.96 5.71 -2.21
N HIS A 58 -7.91 4.70 -1.34
CA HIS A 58 -8.75 3.49 -1.41
C HIS A 58 -9.40 3.16 -0.05
N GLY A 59 -9.19 4.00 0.98
CA GLY A 59 -9.74 3.83 2.32
C GLY A 59 -10.79 4.90 2.65
N HIS A 60 -11.44 4.71 3.81
CA HIS A 60 -12.09 5.82 4.51
C HIS A 60 -11.06 6.84 5.00
N VAL A 61 -9.87 6.35 5.34
CA VAL A 61 -8.71 7.16 5.74
C VAL A 61 -7.47 6.61 5.03
N ASP A 62 -6.74 7.49 4.33
CA ASP A 62 -5.48 7.17 3.66
C ASP A 62 -4.33 7.92 4.32
N ILE A 63 -3.35 7.17 4.83
CA ILE A 63 -2.22 7.66 5.62
C ILE A 63 -0.97 7.53 4.76
N TYR A 64 -0.37 8.67 4.42
CA TYR A 64 0.83 8.74 3.59
C TYR A 64 2.08 8.85 4.47
N VAL A 65 2.62 7.70 4.88
CA VAL A 65 3.75 7.61 5.81
C VAL A 65 4.99 8.20 5.17
N ASN A 66 5.59 9.21 5.81
CA ASN A 66 6.73 9.95 5.26
C ASN A 66 6.46 10.46 3.82
N LYS A 67 5.27 11.00 3.56
CA LYS A 67 4.75 11.42 2.24
C LYS A 67 4.30 10.26 1.32
N GLY A 68 4.36 9.03 1.80
CA GLY A 68 3.78 7.84 1.16
C GLY A 68 4.56 7.26 -0.02
N HIS A 69 5.70 7.84 -0.38
CA HIS A 69 6.52 7.37 -1.49
C HIS A 69 7.68 6.47 -1.03
N SER A 70 8.16 5.64 -1.95
CA SER A 70 9.42 4.90 -1.79
C SER A 70 10.61 5.75 -2.26
N PRO A 71 11.80 5.63 -1.66
CA PRO A 71 12.07 4.80 -0.47
C PRO A 71 11.57 5.47 0.82
N GLN A 72 11.10 4.65 1.74
CA GLN A 72 10.91 5.09 3.13
C GLN A 72 12.30 5.27 3.78
N PRO A 73 12.43 6.18 4.77
CA PRO A 73 13.68 6.35 5.49
C PRO A 73 14.19 5.02 6.06
N GLY A 74 15.45 4.68 5.79
CA GLY A 74 16.07 3.43 6.23
C GLY A 74 15.90 2.25 5.27
N CYS A 75 15.05 2.38 4.23
CA CYS A 75 14.89 1.39 3.16
C CYS A 75 15.75 1.70 1.92
N GLU A 76 16.75 2.58 2.05
CA GLU A 76 17.73 2.80 0.99
C GLU A 76 18.54 1.52 0.77
N LEU A 77 18.63 1.07 -0.49
CA LEU A 77 19.42 -0.11 -0.85
C LEU A 77 20.85 0.03 -0.32
N GLU A 78 21.37 -1.01 0.35
CA GLU A 78 22.74 -1.04 0.89
C GLU A 78 23.81 -0.71 -0.14
N TYR A 79 23.53 -0.89 -1.44
CA TYR A 79 24.39 -0.50 -2.54
C TYR A 79 24.78 1.00 -2.53
N PHE A 80 23.93 1.88 -2.01
CA PHE A 80 24.22 3.32 -1.87
C PHE A 80 24.72 3.72 -0.47
N ARG A 81 24.69 2.81 0.52
CA ARG A 81 25.29 3.05 1.85
C ARG A 81 26.78 2.74 1.89
N ASN A 82 27.26 1.83 1.03
CA ASN A 82 28.66 1.43 0.95
C ASN A 82 29.47 2.16 -0.15
N SER A 83 28.98 3.26 -0.70
CA SER A 83 29.75 4.08 -1.66
C SER A 83 30.91 4.87 -1.01
N GLU A 84 31.14 4.69 0.30
CA GLU A 84 32.44 4.92 0.95
C GLU A 84 33.35 3.68 0.85
N LEU A 85 33.50 3.10 -0.34
CA LEU A 85 34.69 2.31 -0.65
C LEU A 85 35.33 2.82 -1.95
N VAL A 86 36.31 3.70 -1.75
CA VAL A 86 37.34 4.03 -2.73
C VAL A 86 38.14 2.76 -3.01
N ILE A 87 38.03 2.12 -4.18
CA ILE A 87 39.18 1.54 -4.90
C ILE A 87 38.93 1.61 -6.41
N SER A 88 39.77 2.41 -7.06
CA SER A 88 40.21 2.36 -8.45
C SER A 88 40.24 0.96 -9.08
N THR A 89 39.61 0.80 -10.24
CA THR A 89 40.19 0.12 -11.41
C THR A 89 39.74 0.84 -12.67
#